data_AF-A0A0A2LY50-F1
#
_entry.id   AF-A0A0A2LY50-F1
#
_cell.length_a   1.000
_cell.length_b   1.000
_cell.length_c   1.000
_cell.angle_alpha   90.00
_cell.angle_beta   90.00
_cell.angle_gamma   90.00
#
_symmetry.space_group_name_H-M   'P 1'
#
loop_
_entity.id
_entity.type
_entity.pdbx_description
1 polymer ?
#
loop_
_entity_poly.entity_id
_entity_poly.type
_entity_poly.pdbx_seq_one_letter_code
_entity_poly.pdbx_strand_id
1 'polypeptide(L)'
;MHSKQKLLIRITCFFWLIAKICACKAWLATCRTYPVVAPLDFLDAVPPIIHTILYGLTLCGLVLLLIFPQKRLFIAATFIVILCSCSLDVLRWQPWEYQFLFFLLIFIINHNNTKALYSAIVFVMASVYIYSGLHKINGGFLYSVWELLMLKRFFGLSNATIVLYKLHYAGLALAVIETALGVGLLVMKNKKLPAALLIVMHVFIIIMLGKTGINHNKIILPWNAAMICFLYFYYYKEHYRFSFTVIANPKNAMILLFWGIMPALSFIGYWDAFLSSSLYSGNSKQLHICIKNVEPVQSLSPYFSKNDRRNLCNGQVKISMYEWTYTETSMLPYPADWYFKKFKAKFKKMYPGTEAQFVIIAFPYKERETLK
;
A
#
# COMPACT_ATOMS: atom_id res chain seq x y z
N MET A 1 -21.71 19.43 -10.23
CA MET A 1 -20.42 18.71 -10.36
C MET A 1 -20.05 18.66 -11.85
N HIS A 2 -18.86 19.16 -12.21
CA HIS A 2 -18.43 19.27 -13.60
C HIS A 2 -18.18 17.88 -14.21
N SER A 3 -18.34 17.73 -15.54
CA SER A 3 -18.12 16.46 -16.27
C SER A 3 -16.79 15.77 -15.91
N LYS A 4 -15.77 16.59 -15.71
CA LYS A 4 -14.41 16.20 -15.35
C LYS A 4 -14.27 15.59 -13.93
N GLN A 5 -14.96 16.16 -12.94
CA GLN A 5 -15.01 15.59 -11.58
C GLN A 5 -15.70 14.22 -11.57
N LYS A 6 -16.75 14.05 -12.40
CA LYS A 6 -17.42 12.75 -12.57
C LYS A 6 -16.46 11.69 -13.09
N LEU A 7 -15.62 12.07 -14.06
CA LEU A 7 -14.62 11.16 -14.62
C LEU A 7 -13.59 10.72 -13.58
N LEU A 8 -13.09 11.63 -12.73
CA LEU A 8 -12.15 11.25 -11.68
C LEU A 8 -12.73 10.27 -10.65
N ILE A 9 -13.99 10.48 -10.22
CA ILE A 9 -14.69 9.53 -9.35
C ILE A 9 -14.82 8.17 -10.05
N ARG A 10 -15.20 8.17 -11.33
CA ARG A 10 -15.33 6.93 -12.11
C ARG A 10 -14.00 6.18 -12.24
N ILE A 11 -12.91 6.87 -12.57
CA ILE A 11 -11.56 6.29 -12.64
C ILE A 11 -11.20 5.67 -11.29
N THR A 12 -11.39 6.43 -10.20
CA THR A 12 -11.12 5.98 -8.83
C THR A 12 -11.90 4.71 -8.52
N CYS A 13 -13.23 4.72 -8.71
CA CYS A 13 -14.09 3.59 -8.37
C CYS A 13 -13.81 2.37 -9.26
N PHE A 14 -13.50 2.56 -10.54
CA PHE A 14 -13.24 1.48 -11.49
C PHE A 14 -12.00 0.68 -11.09
N PHE A 15 -10.86 1.35 -10.91
CA PHE A 15 -9.63 0.66 -10.52
C PHE A 15 -9.69 0.13 -9.09
N TRP A 16 -10.41 0.81 -8.20
CA TRP A 16 -10.64 0.33 -6.85
C TRP A 16 -11.47 -0.97 -6.82
N LEU A 17 -12.51 -1.04 -7.66
CA LEU A 17 -13.33 -2.25 -7.81
C LEU A 17 -12.49 -3.43 -8.30
N ILE A 18 -11.65 -3.23 -9.32
CA ILE A 18 -10.73 -4.27 -9.82
C ILE A 18 -9.79 -4.74 -8.69
N ALA A 19 -9.15 -3.81 -7.98
CA ALA A 19 -8.23 -4.14 -6.89
C ALA A 19 -8.93 -4.96 -5.79
N LYS A 20 -10.15 -4.58 -5.39
CA LYS A 20 -10.93 -5.29 -4.36
C LYS A 20 -11.34 -6.69 -4.82
N ILE A 21 -11.80 -6.84 -6.06
CA ILE A 21 -12.18 -8.15 -6.62
C ILE A 21 -10.96 -9.07 -6.66
N CYS A 22 -9.80 -8.59 -7.12
CA CYS A 22 -8.56 -9.37 -7.11
C CYS A 22 -8.11 -9.78 -5.70
N ALA A 23 -8.52 -9.03 -4.68
CA ALA A 23 -8.13 -9.23 -3.29
C ALA A 23 -9.27 -9.73 -2.40
N CYS A 24 -10.30 -10.38 -2.97
CA CYS A 24 -11.56 -10.68 -2.28
C CYS A 24 -11.38 -11.41 -0.93
N LYS A 25 -10.43 -12.34 -0.85
CA LYS A 25 -10.10 -13.09 0.38
C LYS A 25 -9.64 -12.21 1.54
N ALA A 26 -9.04 -11.05 1.28
CA ALA A 26 -8.69 -10.10 2.33
C ALA A 26 -9.93 -9.48 3.02
N TRP A 27 -11.07 -9.47 2.34
CA TRP A 27 -12.31 -8.84 2.81
C TRP A 27 -13.27 -9.84 3.48
N LEU A 28 -13.09 -11.14 3.21
CA LEU A 28 -13.95 -12.20 3.71
C LEU A 28 -13.26 -12.95 4.86
N ALA A 29 -13.71 -12.71 6.09
CA ALA A 29 -13.11 -13.25 7.31
C ALA A 29 -13.14 -14.79 7.37
N THR A 30 -14.15 -15.44 6.78
CA THR A 30 -14.29 -16.91 6.79
C THR A 30 -13.51 -17.62 5.69
N CYS A 31 -13.01 -16.90 4.68
CA CYS A 31 -12.39 -17.49 3.50
C CYS A 31 -10.86 -17.52 3.56
N ARG A 32 -10.28 -17.33 4.75
CA ARG A 32 -8.84 -17.25 4.97
C ARG A 32 -8.43 -17.83 6.32
N THR A 33 -7.22 -18.35 6.36
CA THR A 33 -6.52 -18.83 7.56
C THR A 33 -5.71 -17.70 8.21
N TYR A 34 -5.31 -16.70 7.44
CA TYR A 34 -4.59 -15.53 7.94
C TYR A 34 -5.47 -14.74 8.92
N PRO A 35 -5.01 -14.49 10.17
CA PRO A 35 -5.86 -13.91 11.20
C PRO A 35 -6.48 -12.56 10.82
N VAL A 36 -7.72 -12.34 11.25
CA VAL A 36 -8.32 -11.00 11.29
C VAL A 36 -7.82 -10.29 12.55
N VAL A 37 -7.19 -9.14 12.34
CA VAL A 37 -6.60 -8.34 13.42
C VAL A 37 -7.20 -6.95 13.33
N ALA A 38 -8.11 -6.60 14.24
CA ALA A 38 -8.67 -5.27 14.27
C ALA A 38 -7.67 -4.24 14.86
N PRO A 39 -7.73 -2.96 14.44
CA PRO A 39 -6.97 -1.88 15.07
C PRO A 39 -7.33 -1.72 16.55
N LEU A 40 -8.61 -1.89 16.91
CA LEU A 40 -9.13 -1.77 18.28
C LEU A 40 -9.65 -3.11 18.78
N ASP A 41 -9.32 -3.49 20.02
CA ASP A 41 -9.55 -4.87 20.51
C ASP A 41 -11.04 -5.23 20.64
N PHE A 42 -11.93 -4.27 20.88
CA PHE A 42 -13.37 -4.57 20.94
C PHE A 42 -13.97 -4.94 19.57
N LEU A 43 -13.34 -4.52 18.47
CA LEU A 43 -13.79 -4.85 17.11
C LEU A 43 -13.41 -6.27 16.70
N ASP A 44 -12.52 -6.93 17.45
CA ASP A 44 -12.15 -8.32 17.21
C ASP A 44 -13.28 -9.33 17.47
N ALA A 45 -14.32 -8.91 18.19
CA ALA A 45 -15.51 -9.70 18.48
C ALA A 45 -16.58 -9.61 17.36
N VAL A 46 -16.36 -8.78 16.33
CA VAL A 46 -17.33 -8.57 15.26
C VAL A 46 -17.51 -9.86 14.45
N PRO A 47 -18.76 -10.34 14.27
CA PRO A 47 -19.02 -11.59 13.56
C PRO A 47 -18.56 -11.57 12.09
N PRO A 48 -18.08 -12.70 11.54
CA PRO A 48 -17.61 -12.77 10.16
C PRO A 48 -18.65 -12.34 9.10
N ILE A 49 -19.95 -12.53 9.38
CA ILE A 49 -21.04 -12.09 8.49
C ILE A 49 -21.02 -10.58 8.25
N ILE A 50 -20.64 -9.77 9.25
CA ILE A 50 -20.54 -8.32 9.11
C ILE A 50 -19.43 -7.93 8.13
N HIS A 51 -18.30 -8.66 8.13
CA HIS A 51 -17.24 -8.44 7.14
C HIS A 51 -17.75 -8.67 5.71
N THR A 52 -18.53 -9.73 5.50
CA THR A 52 -19.13 -10.06 4.20
C THR A 52 -20.16 -9.01 3.76
N ILE A 53 -21.03 -8.55 4.67
CA ILE A 53 -21.99 -7.48 4.40
C ILE A 53 -21.27 -6.19 4.01
N LEU A 54 -20.28 -5.76 4.79
CA LEU A 54 -19.51 -4.54 4.49
C LEU A 54 -18.76 -4.64 3.17
N TYR A 55 -18.24 -5.83 2.82
CA TYR A 55 -17.62 -6.06 1.52
C TYR A 55 -18.65 -5.92 0.38
N GLY A 56 -19.82 -6.56 0.50
CA GLY A 56 -20.89 -6.44 -0.50
C GLY A 56 -21.39 -5.00 -0.67
N LEU A 57 -21.62 -4.29 0.44
CA LEU A 57 -22.01 -2.88 0.44
C LEU A 57 -20.92 -1.99 -0.18
N THR A 58 -19.64 -2.31 0.05
CA THR A 58 -18.52 -1.60 -0.57
C THR A 58 -18.55 -1.76 -2.10
N LEU A 59 -18.69 -3.00 -2.61
CA LEU A 59 -18.77 -3.25 -4.05
C LEU A 59 -19.98 -2.56 -4.67
N CYS A 60 -21.14 -2.64 -4.02
CA CYS A 60 -22.36 -1.96 -4.44
C CYS A 60 -22.17 -0.44 -4.49
N GLY A 61 -21.60 0.16 -3.44
CA GLY A 61 -21.29 1.60 -3.38
C GLY A 61 -20.37 2.05 -4.51
N LEU A 62 -19.30 1.29 -4.79
CA LEU A 62 -18.39 1.59 -5.90
C LEU A 62 -19.10 1.51 -7.26
N VAL A 63 -19.95 0.50 -7.49
CA VAL A 63 -20.75 0.38 -8.72
C VAL A 63 -21.76 1.53 -8.84
N LEU A 64 -22.45 1.89 -7.77
CA LEU A 64 -23.37 3.04 -7.75
C LEU A 64 -22.64 4.35 -8.07
N LEU A 65 -21.39 4.52 -7.62
CA LEU A 65 -20.59 5.69 -7.95
C LEU A 65 -20.06 5.70 -9.38
N LEU A 66 -19.91 4.54 -10.04
CA LEU A 66 -19.63 4.48 -11.48
C LEU A 66 -20.82 5.04 -12.29
N ILE A 67 -22.03 4.65 -11.91
CA ILE A 67 -23.28 5.05 -12.60
C ILE A 67 -23.67 6.49 -12.23
N PHE A 68 -23.65 6.82 -10.93
CA PHE A 68 -24.14 8.07 -10.34
C PHE A 68 -23.04 8.83 -9.56
N PRO A 69 -21.90 9.20 -10.18
CA PRO A 69 -20.76 9.80 -9.48
C PRO A 69 -21.06 11.13 -8.79
N GLN A 70 -22.14 11.82 -9.17
CA GLN A 70 -22.53 13.11 -8.60
C GLN A 70 -23.34 13.03 -7.30
N LYS A 71 -23.84 11.86 -6.92
CA LYS A 71 -24.76 11.72 -5.78
C LYS A 71 -23.95 11.70 -4.47
N ARG A 72 -23.97 12.83 -3.75
CA ARG A 72 -23.21 12.98 -2.49
C ARG A 72 -23.57 11.95 -1.44
N LEU A 73 -24.84 11.58 -1.34
CA LEU A 73 -25.29 10.53 -0.43
C LEU A 73 -24.55 9.22 -0.70
N PHE A 74 -24.39 8.83 -1.96
CA PHE A 74 -23.66 7.61 -2.33
C PHE A 74 -22.17 7.74 -2.03
N ILE A 75 -21.55 8.91 -2.25
CA ILE A 75 -20.14 9.13 -1.91
C ILE A 75 -19.93 8.99 -0.40
N ALA A 76 -20.75 9.67 0.40
CA ALA A 76 -20.66 9.65 1.85
C ALA A 76 -20.97 8.26 2.44
N ALA A 77 -22.02 7.61 1.96
CA ALA A 77 -22.37 6.25 2.39
C ALA A 77 -21.23 5.25 2.05
N THR A 78 -20.69 5.31 0.83
CA THR A 78 -19.57 4.46 0.43
C THR A 78 -18.32 4.73 1.27
N PHE A 79 -18.00 6.00 1.54
CA PHE A 79 -16.89 6.39 2.41
C PHE A 79 -17.04 5.80 3.82
N ILE A 80 -18.22 5.91 4.43
CA ILE A 80 -18.49 5.39 5.78
C ILE A 80 -18.40 3.86 5.79
N VAL A 81 -19.01 3.18 4.83
CA VAL A 81 -18.98 1.71 4.73
C VAL A 81 -17.54 1.20 4.61
N ILE A 82 -16.72 1.85 3.79
CA ILE A 82 -15.30 1.48 3.62
C ILE A 82 -14.51 1.76 4.90
N LEU A 83 -14.75 2.89 5.57
CA LEU A 83 -14.10 3.21 6.83
C LEU A 83 -14.43 2.17 7.91
N CYS A 84 -15.71 1.79 8.03
CA CYS A 84 -16.15 0.70 8.90
C CYS A 84 -15.53 -0.65 8.49
N SER A 85 -15.40 -0.92 7.20
CA SER A 85 -14.75 -2.14 6.72
C SER A 85 -13.27 -2.18 7.13
N CYS A 86 -12.54 -1.09 6.96
CA CYS A 86 -11.12 -1.02 7.31
C CYS A 86 -10.89 -1.01 8.83
N SER A 87 -11.85 -0.52 9.63
CA SER A 87 -11.73 -0.58 11.09
C SER A 87 -11.85 -2.00 11.66
N LEU A 88 -12.32 -2.99 10.87
CA LEU A 88 -12.39 -4.39 11.34
C LEU A 88 -11.13 -5.20 11.09
N ASP A 89 -10.21 -4.74 10.25
CA ASP A 89 -9.01 -5.51 9.90
C ASP A 89 -7.89 -4.60 9.38
N VAL A 90 -6.77 -4.57 10.10
CA VAL A 90 -5.58 -3.77 9.75
C VAL A 90 -5.04 -4.14 8.35
N LEU A 91 -5.20 -5.40 7.92
CA LEU A 91 -4.74 -5.82 6.59
C LEU A 91 -5.37 -5.00 5.44
N ARG A 92 -6.58 -4.45 5.65
CA ARG A 92 -7.32 -3.68 4.65
C ARG A 92 -6.73 -2.30 4.42
N TRP A 93 -5.93 -1.76 5.35
CA TRP A 93 -5.25 -0.47 5.23
C TRP A 93 -4.02 -0.55 4.31
N GLN A 94 -4.26 -0.93 3.06
CA GLN A 94 -3.25 -0.90 2.01
C GLN A 94 -3.05 0.55 1.50
N PRO A 95 -1.86 0.91 0.98
CA PRO A 95 -1.60 2.28 0.51
C PRO A 95 -2.59 2.79 -0.54
N TRP A 96 -3.03 1.92 -1.45
CA TRP A 96 -4.01 2.25 -2.48
C TRP A 96 -5.43 2.46 -1.92
N GLU A 97 -5.84 1.64 -0.94
CA GLU A 97 -7.13 1.78 -0.25
C GLU A 97 -7.16 3.13 0.48
N TYR A 98 -6.07 3.43 1.20
CA TYR A 98 -5.87 4.68 1.91
C TYR A 98 -5.97 5.89 0.96
N GLN A 99 -5.26 5.86 -0.18
CA GLN A 99 -5.31 6.94 -1.16
C GLN A 99 -6.72 7.14 -1.74
N PHE A 100 -7.41 6.07 -2.15
CA PHE A 100 -8.74 6.18 -2.73
C PHE A 100 -9.80 6.65 -1.71
N LEU A 101 -9.67 6.25 -0.45
CA LEU A 101 -10.53 6.73 0.64
C LEU A 101 -10.37 8.25 0.82
N PHE A 102 -9.14 8.76 0.79
CA PHE A 102 -8.88 10.20 0.85
C PHE A 102 -9.37 10.94 -0.40
N PHE A 103 -9.36 10.32 -1.57
CA PHE A 103 -9.97 10.92 -2.76
C PHE A 103 -11.48 11.10 -2.57
N LEU A 104 -12.21 10.10 -2.05
CA LEU A 104 -13.62 10.28 -1.70
C LEU A 104 -13.84 11.39 -0.67
N LEU A 105 -12.99 11.47 0.37
CA LEU A 105 -13.04 12.54 1.35
C LEU A 105 -12.88 13.92 0.71
N ILE A 106 -11.92 14.07 -0.21
CA ILE A 106 -11.71 15.30 -0.98
C ILE A 106 -12.96 15.65 -1.79
N PHE A 107 -13.60 14.66 -2.43
CA PHE A 107 -14.86 14.87 -3.16
C PHE A 107 -15.99 15.32 -2.24
N ILE A 108 -16.09 14.80 -1.01
CA ILE A 108 -17.11 15.21 -0.03
C ILE A 108 -16.91 16.67 0.40
N ILE A 109 -15.70 16.98 0.86
CA ILE A 109 -15.35 18.29 1.46
C ILE A 109 -15.37 19.40 0.40
N ASN A 110 -14.80 19.16 -0.78
CA ASN A 110 -14.57 20.16 -1.82
C ASN A 110 -15.51 20.06 -3.01
N HIS A 111 -16.67 19.39 -2.87
CA HIS A 111 -17.60 19.13 -3.97
C HIS A 111 -18.02 20.38 -4.80
N ASN A 112 -18.09 21.56 -4.17
CA ASN A 112 -18.47 22.83 -4.79
C ASN A 112 -17.26 23.70 -5.17
N ASN A 113 -16.07 23.36 -4.68
CA ASN A 113 -14.84 24.12 -4.92
C ASN A 113 -13.88 23.30 -5.78
N THR A 114 -14.05 23.43 -7.09
CA THR A 114 -13.25 22.72 -8.10
C THR A 114 -11.75 22.97 -7.92
N LYS A 115 -11.34 24.22 -7.65
CA LYS A 115 -9.93 24.57 -7.43
C LYS A 115 -9.35 23.86 -6.20
N ALA A 116 -10.12 23.78 -5.11
CA ALA A 116 -9.70 23.08 -3.89
C ALA A 116 -9.63 21.57 -4.05
N LEU A 117 -10.63 20.99 -4.71
CA LEU A 117 -10.65 19.57 -5.05
C LEU A 117 -9.39 19.16 -5.83
N TYR A 118 -9.07 19.88 -6.92
CA TYR A 118 -7.89 19.55 -7.71
C TYR A 118 -6.58 19.83 -6.96
N SER A 119 -6.50 20.92 -6.19
CA SER A 119 -5.30 21.20 -5.39
C SER A 119 -5.05 20.09 -4.38
N ALA A 120 -6.09 19.57 -3.72
CA ALA A 120 -5.99 18.49 -2.75
C ALA A 120 -5.60 17.16 -3.41
N ILE A 121 -6.18 16.80 -4.56
CA ILE A 121 -5.79 15.60 -5.30
C ILE A 121 -4.31 15.68 -5.73
N VAL A 122 -3.89 16.81 -6.29
CA VAL A 122 -2.48 17.03 -6.69
C VAL A 122 -1.55 16.98 -5.50
N PHE A 123 -1.96 17.54 -4.37
CA PHE A 123 -1.19 17.45 -3.13
C PHE A 123 -0.99 16.01 -2.69
N VAL A 124 -2.06 15.21 -2.60
CA VAL A 124 -1.97 13.77 -2.27
C VAL A 124 -1.07 13.03 -3.26
N MET A 125 -1.25 13.24 -4.57
CA MET A 125 -0.42 12.62 -5.60
C MET A 125 1.06 12.99 -5.46
N ALA A 126 1.37 14.29 -5.27
CA ALA A 126 2.73 14.75 -5.07
C ALA A 126 3.34 14.17 -3.79
N SER A 127 2.58 14.15 -2.70
CA SER A 127 2.99 13.54 -1.43
C SER A 127 3.34 12.07 -1.58
N VAL A 128 2.58 11.31 -2.39
CA VAL A 128 2.93 9.91 -2.70
C VAL A 128 4.35 9.84 -3.24
N TYR A 129 4.68 10.58 -4.31
CA TYR A 129 6.01 10.50 -4.94
C TYR A 129 7.12 11.10 -4.08
N ILE A 130 6.86 12.21 -3.39
CA ILE A 130 7.84 12.86 -2.51
C ILE A 130 8.26 11.89 -1.41
N TYR A 131 7.30 11.38 -0.64
CA TYR A 131 7.59 10.50 0.49
C TYR A 131 8.05 9.12 0.04
N SER A 132 7.51 8.60 -1.05
CA SER A 132 7.96 7.35 -1.66
C SER A 132 9.42 7.42 -2.10
N GLY A 133 9.85 8.49 -2.78
CA GLY A 133 11.25 8.69 -3.15
C GLY A 133 12.15 8.88 -1.93
N LEU A 134 11.74 9.68 -0.94
CA LEU A 134 12.53 9.92 0.28
C LEU A 134 12.73 8.62 1.07
N HIS A 135 11.68 7.80 1.21
CA HIS A 135 11.80 6.50 1.87
C HIS A 135 12.73 5.53 1.13
N LYS A 136 12.97 5.69 -0.18
CA LYS A 136 13.89 4.86 -0.96
C LYS A 136 15.37 5.24 -0.80
N ILE A 137 15.69 6.33 -0.11
CA ILE A 137 17.08 6.74 0.18
C ILE A 137 17.61 5.91 1.37
N ASN A 138 17.77 4.60 1.17
CA ASN A 138 18.31 3.70 2.19
C ASN A 138 18.88 2.41 1.58
N GLY A 139 19.72 1.69 2.34
CA GLY A 139 20.36 0.45 1.87
C GLY A 139 19.39 -0.70 1.60
N GLY A 140 18.23 -0.74 2.26
CA GLY A 140 17.18 -1.73 2.03
C GLY A 140 16.53 -1.59 0.66
N PHE A 141 16.29 -0.36 0.19
CA PHE A 141 15.85 -0.12 -1.18
C PHE A 141 16.90 -0.61 -2.18
N LEU A 142 18.15 -0.19 -1.99
CA LEU A 142 19.26 -0.54 -2.88
C LEU A 142 19.44 -2.06 -3.00
N TYR A 143 19.40 -2.77 -1.88
CA TYR A 143 19.56 -4.21 -1.86
C TYR A 143 18.31 -4.94 -2.37
N SER A 144 17.15 -4.73 -1.75
CA SER A 144 15.98 -5.60 -1.97
C SER A 144 15.19 -5.26 -3.22
N VAL A 145 15.12 -3.99 -3.59
CA VAL A 145 14.27 -3.53 -4.69
C VAL A 145 15.13 -3.25 -5.92
N TRP A 146 16.13 -2.39 -5.79
CA TRP A 146 16.98 -2.08 -6.93
C TRP A 146 17.84 -3.28 -7.37
N GLU A 147 18.67 -3.82 -6.48
CA GLU A 147 19.59 -4.89 -6.87
C GLU A 147 18.88 -6.24 -7.08
N LEU A 148 18.16 -6.75 -6.07
CA LEU A 148 17.55 -8.07 -6.15
C LEU A 148 16.36 -8.11 -7.12
N LEU A 149 15.41 -7.17 -7.02
CA LEU A 149 14.20 -7.21 -7.83
C LEU A 149 14.43 -6.67 -9.24
N MET A 150 15.10 -5.52 -9.40
CA MET A 150 15.28 -4.90 -10.72
C MET A 150 16.51 -5.46 -11.46
N LEU A 151 17.73 -5.29 -10.92
CA LEU A 151 18.94 -5.67 -11.65
C LEU A 151 19.05 -7.18 -11.88
N LYS A 152 18.82 -7.99 -10.84
CA LYS A 152 18.98 -9.45 -10.95
C LYS A 152 17.73 -10.13 -11.52
N ARG A 153 16.56 -9.95 -10.90
CA ARG A 153 15.36 -10.70 -11.31
C ARG A 153 14.72 -10.21 -12.59
N PHE A 154 14.69 -8.90 -12.84
CA PHE A 154 14.08 -8.35 -14.05
C PHE A 154 15.07 -8.24 -15.21
N PHE A 155 16.23 -7.61 -15.01
CA PHE A 155 17.23 -7.44 -16.06
C PHE A 155 18.18 -8.64 -16.23
N GLY A 156 18.20 -9.60 -15.31
CA GLY A 156 19.05 -10.79 -15.43
C GLY A 156 20.54 -10.53 -15.24
N LEU A 157 20.93 -9.40 -14.62
CA LEU A 157 22.34 -9.04 -14.49
C LEU A 157 23.07 -9.91 -13.47
N SER A 158 24.32 -10.28 -13.79
CA SER A 158 25.21 -11.01 -12.89
C SER A 158 25.75 -10.13 -11.77
N ASN A 159 26.17 -10.74 -10.65
CA ASN A 159 26.87 -10.02 -9.58
C ASN A 159 28.14 -9.30 -10.08
N ALA A 160 28.89 -9.94 -10.98
CA ALA A 160 30.13 -9.35 -11.54
C ALA A 160 29.84 -8.05 -12.29
N THR A 161 28.80 -8.04 -13.13
CA THR A 161 28.35 -6.84 -13.86
C THR A 161 27.93 -5.71 -12.92
N ILE A 162 27.15 -6.05 -11.88
CA ILE A 162 26.64 -5.06 -10.92
C ILE A 162 27.80 -4.39 -10.17
N VAL A 163 28.80 -5.17 -9.76
CA VAL A 163 29.99 -4.65 -9.06
C VAL A 163 30.87 -3.83 -9.98
N LEU A 164 31.19 -4.35 -11.18
CA LEU A 164 32.09 -3.71 -12.15
C LEU A 164 31.62 -2.29 -12.50
N TYR A 165 30.33 -2.12 -12.78
CA TYR A 165 29.75 -0.84 -13.17
C TYR A 165 29.16 -0.05 -11.99
N LYS A 166 29.40 -0.49 -10.74
CA LYS A 166 28.87 0.12 -9.51
C LYS A 166 27.36 0.38 -9.56
N LEU A 167 26.62 -0.48 -10.24
CA LEU A 167 25.19 -0.27 -10.50
C LEU A 167 24.38 -0.24 -9.21
N HIS A 168 24.84 -0.88 -8.14
CA HIS A 168 24.20 -0.86 -6.82
C HIS A 168 23.81 0.57 -6.39
N TYR A 169 24.71 1.55 -6.53
CA TYR A 169 24.45 2.92 -6.06
C TYR A 169 23.55 3.75 -6.99
N ALA A 170 23.38 3.32 -8.25
CA ALA A 170 22.51 4.02 -9.21
C ALA A 170 21.03 4.03 -8.77
N GLY A 171 20.61 3.10 -7.90
CA GLY A 171 19.27 3.11 -7.32
C GLY A 171 18.95 4.39 -6.53
N LEU A 172 19.95 5.04 -5.91
CA LEU A 172 19.72 6.32 -5.21
C LEU A 172 19.28 7.42 -6.16
N ALA A 173 19.74 7.41 -7.42
CA ALA A 173 19.30 8.36 -8.43
C ALA A 173 17.80 8.22 -8.72
N LEU A 174 17.27 6.98 -8.75
CA LEU A 174 15.83 6.76 -8.93
C LEU A 174 15.01 7.35 -7.78
N ALA A 175 15.47 7.18 -6.55
CA ALA A 175 14.83 7.76 -5.35
C ALA A 175 14.79 9.29 -5.43
N VAL A 176 15.93 9.93 -5.77
CA VAL A 176 16.03 11.39 -5.90
C VAL A 176 15.17 11.90 -7.06
N ILE A 177 15.18 11.22 -8.21
CA ILE A 177 14.35 11.56 -9.37
C ILE A 177 12.86 11.49 -8.99
N GLU A 178 12.41 10.41 -8.34
CA GLU A 178 11.01 10.27 -7.90
C GLU A 178 10.58 11.42 -6.98
N THR A 179 11.40 11.76 -5.97
CA THR A 179 11.13 12.91 -5.09
C THR A 179 11.10 14.22 -5.87
N ALA A 180 12.07 14.45 -6.76
CA ALA A 180 12.14 15.68 -7.56
C ALA A 180 10.94 15.83 -8.50
N LEU A 181 10.47 14.74 -9.12
CA LEU A 181 9.26 14.75 -9.96
C LEU A 181 7.99 15.02 -9.13
N GLY A 182 7.90 14.47 -7.92
CA GLY A 182 6.83 14.77 -6.97
C GLY A 182 6.78 16.25 -6.57
N VAL A 183 7.92 16.84 -6.21
CA VAL A 183 8.04 18.30 -5.97
C VAL A 183 7.68 19.07 -7.24
N GLY A 184 8.14 18.58 -8.40
CA GLY A 184 7.86 19.17 -9.71
C GLY A 184 6.38 19.33 -10.02
N LEU A 185 5.53 18.38 -9.62
CA LEU A 185 4.07 18.49 -9.77
C LEU A 185 3.47 19.70 -9.02
N LEU A 186 4.09 20.11 -7.90
CA LEU A 186 3.63 21.23 -7.09
C LEU A 186 4.14 22.57 -7.62
N VAL A 187 5.45 22.66 -7.93
CA VAL A 187 6.14 23.96 -8.12
C VAL A 187 6.46 24.31 -9.56
N MET A 188 6.60 23.33 -10.47
CA MET A 188 7.02 23.64 -11.85
C MET A 188 5.92 24.35 -12.62
N LYS A 189 6.32 25.35 -13.43
CA LYS A 189 5.43 25.99 -14.41
C LYS A 189 4.96 24.98 -15.46
N ASN A 190 5.89 24.17 -15.99
CA ASN A 190 5.59 23.09 -16.91
C ASN A 190 5.38 21.78 -16.16
N LYS A 191 4.15 21.52 -15.71
CA LYS A 191 3.77 20.29 -15.00
C LYS A 191 3.66 19.07 -15.91
N LYS A 192 3.69 19.28 -17.23
CA LYS A 192 3.65 18.18 -18.20
C LYS A 192 4.89 17.31 -18.05
N LEU A 193 6.08 17.91 -18.00
CA LEU A 193 7.33 17.16 -17.88
C LEU A 193 7.33 16.16 -16.69
N PRO A 194 7.09 16.60 -15.43
CA PRO A 194 7.07 15.64 -14.32
C PRO A 194 5.97 14.60 -14.45
N ALA A 195 4.78 14.98 -14.92
CA ALA A 195 3.68 14.03 -15.10
C ALA A 195 3.96 12.98 -16.20
N ALA A 196 4.59 13.35 -17.34
CA ALA A 196 4.98 12.38 -18.36
C ALA A 196 6.03 11.39 -17.84
N LEU A 197 7.06 11.88 -17.15
CA LEU A 197 8.10 11.01 -16.60
C LEU A 197 7.55 10.04 -15.54
N LEU A 198 6.60 10.51 -14.72
CA LEU A 198 5.89 9.65 -13.77
C LEU A 198 4.98 8.63 -14.46
N ILE A 199 4.33 8.99 -15.57
CA ILE A 199 3.57 8.03 -16.40
C ILE A 199 4.50 6.95 -16.94
N VAL A 200 5.66 7.33 -17.49
CA VAL A 200 6.67 6.37 -17.98
C VAL A 200 7.13 5.45 -16.86
N MET A 201 7.37 5.98 -15.66
CA MET A 201 7.69 5.19 -14.48
C MET A 201 6.60 4.18 -14.14
N HIS A 202 5.32 4.57 -14.13
CA HIS A 202 4.22 3.64 -13.84
C HIS A 202 4.03 2.57 -14.92
N VAL A 203 4.22 2.92 -16.19
CA VAL A 203 4.23 1.94 -17.30
C VAL A 203 5.36 0.93 -17.08
N PHE A 204 6.56 1.41 -16.73
CA PHE A 204 7.69 0.53 -16.38
C PHE A 204 7.35 -0.38 -15.20
N ILE A 205 6.75 0.13 -14.12
CA ILE A 205 6.34 -0.68 -12.95
C ILE A 205 5.34 -1.77 -13.37
N ILE A 206 4.36 -1.43 -14.21
CA ILE A 206 3.37 -2.40 -14.70
C ILE A 206 4.04 -3.49 -15.55
N ILE A 207 4.96 -3.14 -16.44
CA ILE A 207 5.71 -4.11 -17.25
C ILE A 207 6.57 -5.02 -16.36
N MET A 208 7.28 -4.43 -15.41
CA MET A 208 8.21 -5.13 -14.52
C MET A 208 7.49 -6.08 -13.56
N LEU A 209 6.40 -5.64 -12.93
CA LEU A 209 5.65 -6.47 -11.96
C LEU A 209 4.57 -7.34 -12.61
N GLY A 210 4.14 -6.98 -13.81
CA GLY A 210 3.13 -7.70 -14.57
C GLY A 210 3.61 -9.05 -15.13
N LYS A 211 2.73 -9.70 -15.90
CA LYS A 211 2.99 -11.03 -16.48
C LYS A 211 4.20 -11.06 -17.42
N THR A 212 4.54 -9.94 -18.05
CA THR A 212 5.67 -9.80 -18.98
C THR A 212 7.02 -9.67 -18.26
N GLY A 213 7.02 -9.43 -16.95
CA GLY A 213 8.23 -9.32 -16.12
C GLY A 213 8.25 -10.38 -15.03
N ILE A 214 8.33 -9.93 -13.77
CA ILE A 214 8.52 -10.77 -12.59
C ILE A 214 7.23 -11.46 -12.14
N ASN A 215 6.06 -11.02 -12.62
CA ASN A 215 4.73 -11.55 -12.26
C ASN A 215 4.49 -11.59 -10.73
N HIS A 216 4.68 -10.43 -10.08
CA HIS A 216 4.65 -10.29 -8.63
C HIS A 216 3.72 -9.14 -8.21
N ASN A 217 3.00 -9.30 -7.10
CA ASN A 217 2.09 -8.31 -6.54
C ASN A 217 1.07 -7.74 -7.54
N LYS A 218 0.19 -8.61 -8.06
CA LYS A 218 -0.79 -8.25 -9.10
C LYS A 218 -1.77 -7.15 -8.66
N ILE A 219 -2.06 -7.01 -7.37
CA ILE A 219 -2.96 -5.98 -6.82
C ILE A 219 -2.44 -4.57 -7.10
N ILE A 220 -1.12 -4.39 -7.24
CA ILE A 220 -0.57 -3.06 -7.49
C ILE A 220 -0.81 -2.56 -8.92
N LEU A 221 -1.16 -3.44 -9.86
CA LEU A 221 -1.34 -3.07 -11.27
C LEU A 221 -2.55 -2.15 -11.48
N PRO A 222 -3.76 -2.44 -10.95
CA PRO A 222 -4.88 -1.49 -10.99
C PRO A 222 -4.55 -0.13 -10.39
N TRP A 223 -3.78 -0.10 -9.28
CA TRP A 223 -3.39 1.16 -8.66
C TRP A 223 -2.44 1.97 -9.55
N ASN A 224 -1.41 1.34 -10.12
CA ASN A 224 -0.51 2.02 -11.07
C ASN A 224 -1.26 2.51 -12.32
N ALA A 225 -2.23 1.74 -12.82
CA ALA A 225 -3.07 2.17 -13.93
C ALA A 225 -3.93 3.39 -13.57
N ALA A 226 -4.50 3.42 -12.36
CA ALA A 226 -5.21 4.59 -11.84
C ALA A 226 -4.29 5.82 -11.77
N MET A 227 -3.05 5.65 -11.27
CA MET A 227 -2.05 6.72 -11.19
C MET A 227 -1.72 7.29 -12.58
N ILE A 228 -1.56 6.43 -13.61
CA ILE A 228 -1.40 6.87 -15.00
C ILE A 228 -2.61 7.71 -15.43
N CYS A 229 -3.84 7.25 -15.17
CA CYS A 229 -5.04 7.98 -15.54
C CYS A 229 -5.14 9.35 -14.83
N PHE A 230 -4.79 9.44 -13.54
CA PHE A 230 -4.79 10.70 -12.80
C PHE A 230 -3.72 11.66 -13.32
N LEU A 231 -2.51 11.16 -13.56
CA LEU A 231 -1.43 11.96 -14.14
C LEU A 231 -1.76 12.43 -15.55
N TYR A 232 -2.32 11.56 -16.40
CA TYR A 232 -2.73 11.91 -17.76
C TYR A 232 -3.83 12.97 -17.74
N PHE A 233 -4.84 12.78 -16.87
CA PHE A 233 -5.92 13.74 -16.70
C PHE A 233 -5.37 15.11 -16.27
N TYR A 234 -4.41 15.13 -15.35
CA TYR A 234 -3.77 16.35 -14.88
C TYR A 234 -2.82 16.98 -15.92
N TYR A 235 -2.06 16.17 -16.65
CA TYR A 235 -1.11 16.57 -17.68
C TYR A 235 -1.82 17.24 -18.88
N TYR A 236 -2.87 16.60 -19.40
CA TYR A 236 -3.42 16.93 -20.72
C TYR A 236 -4.68 17.78 -20.66
N LYS A 237 -5.51 17.64 -19.62
CA LYS A 237 -6.86 18.22 -19.62
C LYS A 237 -7.03 19.45 -18.74
N GLU A 238 -6.02 19.82 -17.95
CA GLU A 238 -6.14 20.92 -16.99
C GLU A 238 -4.88 21.76 -16.80
N HIS A 239 -5.05 23.08 -16.77
CA HIS A 239 -4.02 24.04 -16.40
C HIS A 239 -4.20 24.54 -14.96
N TYR A 240 -4.49 23.63 -14.01
CA TYR A 240 -4.67 24.03 -12.61
C TYR A 240 -3.33 24.32 -11.92
N ARG A 241 -3.18 25.57 -11.49
CA ARG A 241 -2.10 25.97 -10.59
C ARG A 241 -2.41 25.47 -9.19
N PHE A 242 -1.46 24.74 -8.61
CA PHE A 242 -1.52 24.31 -7.23
C PHE A 242 -1.46 25.55 -6.33
N SER A 243 -2.15 25.52 -5.20
CA SER A 243 -2.20 26.62 -4.26
C SER A 243 -2.09 26.08 -2.84
N PHE A 244 -0.99 26.37 -2.17
CA PHE A 244 -0.75 25.91 -0.81
C PHE A 244 -1.76 26.50 0.19
N THR A 245 -2.17 27.76 -0.01
CA THR A 245 -3.19 28.42 0.84
C THR A 245 -4.53 27.68 0.84
N VAL A 246 -4.86 26.98 -0.25
CA VAL A 246 -6.05 26.16 -0.35
C VAL A 246 -5.92 24.88 0.48
N ILE A 247 -4.73 24.29 0.55
CA ILE A 247 -4.45 23.12 1.40
C ILE A 247 -4.36 23.50 2.87
N ALA A 248 -3.79 24.66 3.18
CA ALA A 248 -3.72 25.20 4.54
C ALA A 248 -5.09 25.63 5.10
N ASN A 249 -6.14 25.63 4.29
CA ASN A 249 -7.49 25.92 4.76
C ASN A 249 -7.96 24.83 5.77
N PRO A 250 -8.61 25.20 6.89
CA PRO A 250 -9.10 24.24 7.88
C PRO A 250 -9.99 23.13 7.31
N LYS A 251 -10.74 23.39 6.22
CA LYS A 251 -11.53 22.34 5.54
C LYS A 251 -10.66 21.21 5.00
N ASN A 252 -9.41 21.49 4.62
CA ASN A 252 -8.45 20.50 4.12
C ASN A 252 -7.45 20.06 5.20
N ALA A 253 -7.67 20.38 6.49
CA ALA A 253 -6.75 20.05 7.58
C ALA A 253 -6.44 18.55 7.65
N MET A 254 -7.44 17.68 7.44
CA MET A 254 -7.20 16.23 7.38
C MET A 254 -6.28 15.84 6.23
N ILE A 255 -6.42 16.46 5.05
CA ILE A 255 -5.56 16.18 3.89
C ILE A 255 -4.12 16.62 4.20
N LEU A 256 -3.93 17.83 4.73
CA LEU A 256 -2.62 18.34 5.11
C LEU A 256 -1.97 17.50 6.22
N LEU A 257 -2.75 17.09 7.22
CA LEU A 257 -2.27 16.25 8.30
C LEU A 257 -1.78 14.91 7.78
N PHE A 258 -2.65 14.15 7.11
CA PHE A 258 -2.38 12.76 6.74
C PHE A 258 -1.47 12.58 5.51
N TRP A 259 -1.39 13.58 4.63
CA TRP A 259 -0.53 13.53 3.44
C TRP A 259 0.62 14.54 3.45
N GLY A 260 0.65 15.46 4.40
CA GLY A 260 1.74 16.41 4.59
C GLY A 260 2.54 16.11 5.85
N ILE A 261 1.89 16.11 7.02
CA ILE A 261 2.59 16.08 8.32
C ILE A 261 2.91 14.65 8.77
N MET A 262 1.91 13.76 8.82
CA MET A 262 2.09 12.40 9.37
C MET A 262 3.11 11.56 8.60
N PRO A 263 3.19 11.61 7.24
CA PRO A 263 4.24 10.90 6.53
C PRO A 263 5.64 11.37 6.90
N ALA A 264 5.84 12.68 7.16
CA ALA A 264 7.12 13.20 7.64
C ALA A 264 7.47 12.67 9.05
N LEU A 265 6.47 12.52 9.92
CA LEU A 265 6.65 11.94 11.25
C LEU A 265 7.07 10.46 11.22
N SER A 266 6.83 9.75 10.11
CA SER A 266 7.23 8.34 9.97
C SER A 266 8.76 8.15 9.91
N PHE A 267 9.52 9.15 9.45
CA PHE A 267 10.99 9.09 9.43
C PHE A 267 11.60 9.07 10.83
N ILE A 268 10.87 9.57 11.82
CA ILE A 268 11.27 9.57 13.25
C ILE A 268 10.43 8.59 14.09
N GLY A 269 9.63 7.73 13.45
CA GLY A 269 8.92 6.62 14.12
C GLY A 269 7.61 6.98 14.84
N TYR A 270 7.10 8.21 14.70
CA TYR A 270 5.81 8.63 15.29
C TYR A 270 4.60 8.31 14.41
N TRP A 271 4.82 7.80 13.19
CA TRP A 271 3.76 7.36 12.29
C TRP A 271 4.17 6.13 11.50
N ASP A 272 3.19 5.36 11.05
CA ASP A 272 3.43 4.14 10.30
C ASP A 272 3.96 4.45 8.89
N ALA A 273 5.15 3.93 8.57
CA ALA A 273 5.77 4.12 7.27
C ALA A 273 4.88 3.58 6.13
N PHE A 274 4.11 2.52 6.38
CA PHE A 274 3.24 1.89 5.36
C PHE A 274 2.16 2.85 4.83
N LEU A 275 1.62 3.74 5.68
CA LEU A 275 0.69 4.80 5.29
C LEU A 275 1.41 6.09 4.84
N SER A 276 2.74 6.08 4.83
CA SER A 276 3.60 7.21 4.47
C SER A 276 4.20 7.04 3.08
N SER A 277 3.53 6.29 2.21
CA SER A 277 3.99 5.96 0.86
C SER A 277 5.32 5.20 0.80
N SER A 278 5.70 4.45 1.86
CA SER A 278 6.98 3.72 1.89
C SER A 278 6.96 2.37 1.14
N LEU A 279 5.93 2.10 0.33
CA LEU A 279 5.82 0.82 -0.37
C LEU A 279 7.01 0.61 -1.33
N TYR A 280 7.60 -0.59 -1.33
CA TYR A 280 8.84 -0.89 -2.07
C TYR A 280 10.02 0.04 -1.72
N SER A 281 10.11 0.52 -0.48
CA SER A 281 11.29 1.23 0.03
C SER A 281 12.36 0.31 0.62
N GLY A 282 12.07 -0.99 0.76
CA GLY A 282 13.01 -1.97 1.33
C GLY A 282 13.31 -1.82 2.83
N ASN A 283 12.67 -0.88 3.52
CA ASN A 283 12.83 -0.64 4.96
C ASN A 283 11.75 -1.32 5.83
N SER A 284 10.81 -2.02 5.21
CA SER A 284 9.69 -2.67 5.90
C SER A 284 10.16 -3.85 6.75
N LYS A 285 9.63 -3.92 7.98
CA LYS A 285 9.85 -5.05 8.88
C LYS A 285 9.12 -6.30 8.36
N GLN A 286 9.70 -7.46 8.59
CA GLN A 286 9.14 -8.75 8.21
C GLN A 286 9.02 -9.62 9.45
N LEU A 287 7.87 -10.27 9.60
CA LEU A 287 7.62 -11.24 10.67
C LEU A 287 7.76 -12.67 10.14
N HIS A 288 8.53 -13.47 10.84
CA HIS A 288 8.64 -14.91 10.65
C HIS A 288 8.17 -15.65 11.89
N ILE A 289 7.54 -16.80 11.68
CA ILE A 289 7.05 -17.67 12.74
C ILE A 289 7.85 -18.97 12.64
N CYS A 290 8.60 -19.30 13.68
CA CYS A 290 9.34 -20.55 13.80
C CYS A 290 8.53 -21.49 14.70
N ILE A 291 8.14 -22.65 14.17
CA ILE A 291 7.20 -23.57 14.81
C ILE A 291 7.92 -24.86 15.17
N LYS A 292 7.89 -25.23 16.45
CA LYS A 292 8.49 -26.47 16.96
C LYS A 292 7.58 -27.68 16.76
N ASN A 293 6.33 -27.59 17.19
CA ASN A 293 5.34 -28.65 17.07
C ASN A 293 4.32 -28.31 15.98
N VAL A 294 4.32 -29.09 14.89
CA VAL A 294 3.51 -28.81 13.69
C VAL A 294 2.06 -29.27 13.80
N GLU A 295 1.75 -30.20 14.71
CA GLU A 295 0.41 -30.80 14.82
C GLU A 295 -0.73 -29.77 14.95
N PRO A 296 -0.63 -28.73 15.82
CA PRO A 296 -1.72 -27.76 15.98
C PRO A 296 -1.91 -26.84 14.76
N VAL A 297 -0.93 -26.80 13.84
CA VAL A 297 -0.88 -25.90 12.69
C VAL A 297 -0.81 -26.64 11.36
N GLN A 298 -1.23 -27.91 11.32
CA GLN A 298 -1.16 -28.73 10.10
C GLN A 298 -1.90 -28.10 8.91
N SER A 299 -2.98 -27.36 9.19
CA SER A 299 -3.73 -26.58 8.18
C SER A 299 -2.92 -25.46 7.52
N LEU A 300 -1.81 -25.05 8.14
CA LEU A 300 -0.87 -24.05 7.62
C LEU A 300 0.27 -24.65 6.79
N SER A 301 0.29 -25.98 6.60
CA SER A 301 1.31 -26.65 5.79
C SER A 301 1.53 -26.07 4.38
N PRO A 302 0.52 -25.54 3.65
CA PRO A 302 0.75 -24.87 2.37
C PRO A 302 1.64 -23.61 2.46
N TYR A 303 1.76 -23.02 3.65
CA TYR A 303 2.52 -21.79 3.91
C TYR A 303 3.87 -22.05 4.59
N PHE A 304 4.24 -23.31 4.78
CA PHE A 304 5.56 -23.67 5.29
C PHE A 304 6.63 -23.29 4.26
N SER A 305 7.62 -22.53 4.72
CA SER A 305 8.69 -22.04 3.85
C SER A 305 9.54 -23.21 3.39
N LYS A 306 9.63 -23.41 2.07
CA LYS A 306 10.47 -24.45 1.48
C LYS A 306 11.97 -24.24 1.71
N ASN A 307 12.38 -23.01 2.03
CA ASN A 307 13.78 -22.63 2.17
C ASN A 307 13.99 -21.73 3.41
N ASP A 308 14.94 -22.13 4.27
CA ASP A 308 15.48 -21.29 5.33
C ASP A 308 16.97 -20.99 5.13
N ARG A 309 17.28 -20.25 4.05
CA ARG A 309 18.66 -19.93 3.64
C ARG A 309 19.50 -19.23 4.73
N ARG A 310 18.87 -18.59 5.71
CA ARG A 310 19.55 -17.90 6.82
C ARG A 310 19.51 -18.70 8.12
N ASN A 311 18.97 -19.92 8.09
CA ASN A 311 18.69 -20.75 9.26
C ASN A 311 18.04 -19.95 10.41
N LEU A 312 17.11 -19.05 10.07
CA LEU A 312 16.47 -18.13 11.02
C LEU A 312 15.73 -18.91 12.12
N CYS A 313 15.20 -20.09 11.79
CA CYS A 313 14.43 -20.92 12.70
C CYS A 313 15.22 -22.13 13.24
N ASN A 314 16.54 -22.19 13.06
CA ASN A 314 17.40 -23.27 13.56
C ASN A 314 16.87 -24.68 13.24
N GLY A 315 16.47 -24.92 11.99
CA GLY A 315 15.90 -26.19 11.52
C GLY A 315 14.41 -26.42 11.82
N GLN A 316 13.74 -25.52 12.55
CA GLN A 316 12.28 -25.58 12.76
C GLN A 316 11.51 -25.13 11.52
N VAL A 317 10.21 -25.48 11.48
CA VAL A 317 9.32 -25.04 10.40
C VAL A 317 9.15 -23.53 10.45
N LYS A 318 9.44 -22.86 9.34
CA LYS A 318 9.31 -21.41 9.20
C LYS A 318 8.08 -21.02 8.39
N ILE A 319 7.26 -20.12 8.90
CA ILE A 319 6.22 -19.42 8.12
C ILE A 319 6.64 -17.96 7.94
N SER A 320 6.70 -17.50 6.69
CA SER A 320 6.88 -16.08 6.37
C SER A 320 5.51 -15.42 6.36
N MET A 321 5.29 -14.42 7.23
CA MET A 321 4.03 -13.65 7.21
C MET A 321 3.78 -13.05 5.83
N TYR A 322 4.84 -12.54 5.19
CA TYR A 322 4.77 -11.98 3.84
C TYR A 322 4.22 -12.98 2.83
N GLU A 323 4.79 -14.19 2.76
CA GLU A 323 4.36 -15.22 1.80
C GLU A 323 2.95 -15.73 2.14
N TRP A 324 2.66 -15.97 3.42
CA TRP A 324 1.34 -16.42 3.85
C TRP A 324 0.24 -15.41 3.45
N THR A 325 0.39 -14.14 3.81
CA THR A 325 -0.58 -13.09 3.46
C THR A 325 -0.71 -12.97 1.95
N TYR A 326 0.42 -12.94 1.23
CA TYR A 326 0.42 -12.73 -0.21
C TYR A 326 -0.20 -13.91 -0.97
N THR A 327 0.16 -15.14 -0.65
CA THR A 327 -0.40 -16.33 -1.30
C THR A 327 -1.90 -16.45 -1.06
N GLU A 328 -2.38 -16.14 0.15
CA GLU A 328 -3.79 -16.32 0.49
C GLU A 328 -4.67 -15.15 0.05
N THR A 329 -4.23 -13.92 0.27
CA THR A 329 -5.06 -12.71 0.12
C THR A 329 -4.65 -11.83 -1.06
N SER A 330 -3.52 -12.14 -1.70
CA SER A 330 -2.83 -11.29 -2.68
C SER A 330 -2.33 -9.94 -2.15
N MET A 331 -2.57 -9.61 -0.87
CA MET A 331 -2.11 -8.38 -0.22
C MET A 331 -0.77 -8.56 0.49
N LEU A 332 -0.17 -7.43 0.88
CA LEU A 332 1.02 -7.42 1.71
C LEU A 332 0.64 -7.26 3.18
N PRO A 333 1.37 -7.89 4.12
CA PRO A 333 1.12 -7.71 5.54
C PRO A 333 1.45 -6.29 5.99
N TYR A 334 0.77 -5.82 7.03
CA TYR A 334 1.03 -4.52 7.63
C TYR A 334 2.35 -4.54 8.44
N PRO A 335 3.40 -3.79 8.05
CA PRO A 335 4.75 -3.99 8.58
C PRO A 335 5.02 -3.14 9.84
N ALA A 336 4.27 -3.35 10.92
CA ALA A 336 4.41 -2.58 12.16
C ALA A 336 4.47 -3.47 13.42
N ASP A 337 5.30 -3.08 14.41
CA ASP A 337 5.52 -3.88 15.62
C ASP A 337 4.25 -4.05 16.46
N TRP A 338 3.47 -2.97 16.58
CA TRP A 338 2.19 -3.01 17.30
C TRP A 338 1.23 -4.02 16.64
N TYR A 339 1.21 -4.08 15.30
CA TYR A 339 0.42 -5.04 14.55
C TYR A 339 0.94 -6.46 14.74
N PHE A 340 2.26 -6.68 14.70
CA PHE A 340 2.84 -8.00 14.94
C PHE A 340 2.54 -8.54 16.34
N LYS A 341 2.52 -7.68 17.37
CA LYS A 341 2.10 -8.07 18.72
C LYS A 341 0.64 -8.53 18.77
N LYS A 342 -0.29 -7.79 18.16
CA LYS A 342 -1.70 -8.19 18.06
C LYS A 342 -1.87 -9.46 17.25
N PHE A 343 -1.16 -9.57 16.12
CA PHE A 343 -1.15 -10.76 15.29
C PHE A 343 -0.69 -12.00 16.07
N LYS A 344 0.39 -11.90 16.84
CA LYS A 344 0.90 -12.98 17.71
C LYS A 344 -0.17 -13.44 18.70
N ALA A 345 -0.85 -12.50 19.37
CA ALA A 345 -1.92 -12.83 20.32
C ALA A 345 -3.08 -13.57 19.62
N LYS A 346 -3.49 -13.10 18.44
CA LYS A 346 -4.52 -13.76 17.62
C LYS A 346 -4.10 -15.14 17.14
N PHE A 347 -2.88 -15.28 16.66
CA PHE A 347 -2.33 -16.56 16.21
C PHE A 347 -2.39 -17.61 17.33
N LYS A 348 -1.91 -17.27 18.53
CA LYS A 348 -1.95 -18.17 19.70
C LYS A 348 -3.36 -18.57 20.11
N LYS A 349 -4.35 -17.70 19.92
CA LYS A 349 -5.76 -18.00 20.19
C LYS A 349 -6.36 -18.94 19.15
N MET A 350 -6.00 -18.79 17.88
CA MET A 350 -6.50 -19.63 16.79
C MET A 350 -5.84 -21.01 16.76
N TYR A 351 -4.57 -21.11 17.19
CA TYR A 351 -3.80 -22.33 17.24
C TYR A 351 -3.30 -22.57 18.68
N PRO A 352 -4.19 -22.95 19.61
CA PRO A 352 -3.80 -23.24 20.98
C PRO A 352 -2.84 -24.44 21.03
N GLY A 353 -1.86 -24.39 21.93
CA GLY A 353 -0.85 -25.44 22.08
C GLY A 353 0.31 -25.39 21.09
N THR A 354 0.35 -24.41 20.17
CA THR A 354 1.52 -24.20 19.31
C THR A 354 2.69 -23.58 20.08
N GLU A 355 3.82 -24.27 20.09
CA GLU A 355 5.13 -23.77 20.46
C GLU A 355 5.74 -23.03 19.26
N ALA A 356 5.55 -21.71 19.23
CA ALA A 356 6.06 -20.85 18.17
C ALA A 356 6.87 -19.67 18.71
N GLN A 357 8.00 -19.41 18.05
CA GLN A 357 8.80 -18.19 18.21
C GLN A 357 8.50 -17.21 17.08
N PHE A 358 8.33 -15.94 17.41
CA PHE A 358 8.01 -14.88 16.46
C PHE A 358 9.22 -13.97 16.31
N VAL A 359 9.83 -13.99 15.13
CA VAL A 359 11.10 -13.32 14.84
C VAL A 359 10.86 -12.16 13.88
N ILE A 360 11.23 -10.95 14.30
CA ILE A 360 11.17 -9.76 13.44
C ILE A 360 12.53 -9.51 12.82
N ILE A 361 12.56 -9.38 11.49
CA ILE A 361 13.74 -8.97 10.75
C ILE A 361 13.47 -7.67 9.97
N ALA A 362 14.49 -6.84 9.83
CA ALA A 362 14.47 -5.62 9.02
C ALA A 362 15.85 -5.40 8.42
N PHE A 363 15.97 -4.69 7.29
CA PHE A 363 17.26 -4.39 6.67
C PHE A 363 18.27 -3.84 7.71
N PRO A 364 19.53 -4.33 7.79
CA PRO A 364 20.27 -5.22 6.88
C PRO A 364 19.93 -6.73 6.99
N TYR A 365 18.74 -7.03 7.49
CA TYR A 365 18.16 -8.36 7.68
C TYR A 365 18.93 -9.25 8.65
N LYS A 366 19.47 -8.62 9.68
CA LYS A 366 19.89 -9.29 10.91
C LYS A 366 18.67 -9.46 11.82
N GLU A 367 18.69 -10.48 12.67
CA GLU A 367 17.69 -10.62 13.74
C GLU A 367 17.72 -9.37 14.60
N ARG A 368 16.56 -8.73 14.76
CA ARG A 368 16.47 -7.47 15.52
C ARG A 368 15.92 -7.73 16.91
N GLU A 369 14.89 -8.57 16.99
CA GLU A 369 14.16 -8.83 18.23
C GLU A 369 13.32 -10.11 18.08
N THR A 370 13.41 -11.00 19.06
CA THR A 370 12.40 -12.04 19.25
C THR A 370 11.25 -11.43 20.05
N LEU A 371 10.04 -11.41 19.49
CA LEU A 371 8.86 -10.95 20.20
C LEU A 371 8.61 -11.87 21.40
N LYS A 372 8.92 -11.38 22.61
CA LYS A 372 8.64 -12.09 23.88
C LYS A 372 7.15 -12.32 24.08
#